data_AF-A0A643C2X3-F1
#
_entry.id   AF-A0A643C2X3-F1
#
_cell.length_a   1.000
_cell.length_b   1.000
_cell.length_c   1.000
_cell.angle_alpha   90.00
_cell.angle_beta   90.00
_cell.angle_gamma   90.00
#
_symmetry.space_group_name_H-M   'P 1'
#
loop_
_entity.id
_entity.type
_entity.pdbx_description
1 polymer ?
#
loop_
_entity_poly.entity_id
_entity_poly.type
_entity_poly.pdbx_seq_one_letter_code
_entity_poly.pdbx_strand_id
1 'polypeptide(L)'
;NSLLESFFVGVSNMIAKLAKTCTLRISPDKLNFVLSDKVANGGVSMWCELEQENFFSEFQMEGVSAENNAIYLELTSENLSRALKTAQNARALKIKLTNKHFPCLTVSIELLSVSSSSRVVTHDIPVKVIPRKLWKDLQEPTVPDADVSIYLPVLKTMKSIVEKMKNISNHLIIEANLNGDLNLKIETELVCVTTHFKDLGNPPLDIVKNKIVHFDLLHEDVSLQYFIPALS
;
A
#
# COMPACT_ATOMS: atom_id res chain seq x y z
N ASN A 1 11.22 -12.81 10.40
CA ASN A 1 9.78 -13.18 10.59
C ASN A 1 8.97 -12.10 11.29
N SER A 2 9.22 -11.72 12.56
CA SER A 2 8.38 -10.74 13.27
C SER A 2 8.26 -9.36 12.58
N LEU A 3 9.34 -8.85 11.98
CA LEU A 3 9.30 -7.61 11.19
C LEU A 3 8.39 -7.74 9.96
N LEU A 4 8.52 -8.83 9.19
CA LEU A 4 7.70 -9.12 8.00
C LEU A 4 6.20 -9.21 8.34
N GLU A 5 5.85 -9.87 9.44
CA GLU A 5 4.46 -9.94 9.93
C GLU A 5 3.94 -8.55 10.32
N SER A 6 4.74 -7.76 11.04
CA SER A 6 4.39 -6.39 11.41
C SER A 6 4.20 -5.49 10.19
N PHE A 7 5.01 -5.70 9.14
CA PHE A 7 4.98 -4.97 7.88
C PHE A 7 3.73 -5.31 7.06
N PHE A 8 3.47 -6.60 6.83
CA PHE A 8 2.31 -7.06 6.05
C PHE A 8 0.98 -6.61 6.71
N VAL A 9 0.93 -6.61 8.05
CA VAL A 9 -0.17 -6.03 8.83
C VAL A 9 -0.23 -4.51 8.71
N GLY A 10 0.93 -3.82 8.71
CA GLY A 10 1.04 -2.37 8.49
C GLY A 10 0.47 -1.94 7.14
N VAL A 11 0.93 -2.56 6.05
CA VAL A 11 0.45 -2.34 4.68
C VAL A 11 -1.03 -2.64 4.58
N SER A 12 -1.51 -3.79 5.08
CA SER A 12 -2.94 -4.11 5.03
C SER A 12 -3.81 -3.12 5.83
N ASN A 13 -3.34 -2.63 6.97
CA ASN A 13 -4.02 -1.58 7.74
C ASN A 13 -3.99 -0.20 7.04
N MET A 14 -2.97 0.07 6.22
CA MET A 14 -2.90 1.27 5.38
C MET A 14 -3.91 1.16 4.23
N ILE A 15 -3.87 0.05 3.48
CA ILE A 15 -4.82 -0.27 2.41
C ILE A 15 -6.27 -0.15 2.89
N ALA A 16 -6.60 -0.72 4.05
CA ALA A 16 -7.94 -0.67 4.65
C ALA A 16 -8.40 0.74 5.09
N LYS A 17 -7.48 1.70 5.24
CA LYS A 17 -7.81 3.12 5.47
C LYS A 17 -7.93 3.92 4.17
N LEU A 18 -7.22 3.50 3.13
CA LEU A 18 -7.19 4.17 1.82
C LEU A 18 -8.40 3.78 0.96
N ALA A 19 -8.74 2.50 0.88
CA ALA A 19 -9.79 1.99 0.00
C ALA A 19 -10.56 0.82 0.62
N LYS A 20 -11.87 0.73 0.33
CA LYS A 20 -12.74 -0.37 0.80
C LYS A 20 -12.41 -1.71 0.13
N THR A 21 -11.97 -1.66 -1.12
CA THR A 21 -11.59 -2.82 -1.95
C THR A 21 -10.17 -2.66 -2.44
N CYS A 22 -9.43 -3.76 -2.50
CA CYS A 22 -8.11 -3.82 -3.10
C CYS A 22 -8.01 -4.95 -4.12
N THR A 23 -7.16 -4.78 -5.11
CA THR A 23 -6.77 -5.86 -6.02
C THR A 23 -5.44 -6.44 -5.55
N LEU A 24 -5.39 -7.75 -5.39
CA LEU A 24 -4.18 -8.53 -5.17
C LEU A 24 -3.81 -9.23 -6.49
N ARG A 25 -2.66 -8.88 -7.04
CA ARG A 25 -2.02 -9.61 -8.15
C ARG A 25 -0.96 -10.54 -7.56
N ILE A 26 -1.08 -11.81 -7.90
CA ILE A 26 -0.13 -12.87 -7.55
C ILE A 26 0.60 -13.25 -8.84
N SER A 27 1.93 -13.11 -8.84
CA SER A 27 2.85 -13.52 -9.91
C SER A 27 3.87 -14.52 -9.31
N PRO A 28 4.60 -15.33 -10.11
CA PRO A 28 5.54 -16.32 -9.57
C PRO A 28 6.63 -15.71 -8.68
N ASP A 29 7.11 -14.51 -9.01
CA ASP A 29 8.25 -13.87 -8.33
C ASP A 29 7.83 -12.73 -7.39
N LYS A 30 6.57 -12.25 -7.49
CA LYS A 30 6.09 -11.10 -6.71
C LYS A 30 4.58 -11.04 -6.48
N LEU A 31 4.23 -10.42 -5.35
CA LEU A 31 2.88 -9.98 -5.01
C LEU A 31 2.74 -8.47 -5.25
N ASN A 32 1.68 -8.03 -5.91
CA ASN A 32 1.32 -6.61 -5.99
C ASN A 32 -0.04 -6.35 -5.35
N PHE A 33 -0.09 -5.39 -4.42
CA PHE A 33 -1.34 -4.78 -3.99
C PHE A 33 -1.60 -3.52 -4.81
N VAL A 34 -2.73 -3.52 -5.52
CA VAL A 34 -3.14 -2.45 -6.41
C VAL A 34 -4.42 -1.82 -5.86
N LEU A 35 -4.36 -0.53 -5.57
CA LEU A 35 -5.52 0.32 -5.35
C LEU A 35 -5.71 1.21 -6.58
N SER A 36 -6.89 1.17 -7.14
CA SER A 36 -7.30 1.95 -8.30
C SER A 36 -8.72 2.47 -8.08
N ASP A 37 -8.88 3.42 -7.15
CA ASP A 37 -10.20 3.99 -6.88
C ASP A 37 -10.53 5.04 -7.95
N LYS A 38 -11.31 4.66 -8.96
CA LYS A 38 -11.69 5.54 -10.09
C LYS A 38 -12.87 6.46 -9.72
N VAL A 39 -12.75 7.22 -8.63
CA VAL A 39 -13.73 8.28 -8.30
C VAL A 39 -13.51 9.49 -9.20
N ALA A 40 -14.58 10.09 -9.72
CA ALA A 40 -14.54 11.17 -10.70
C ALA A 40 -13.82 12.46 -10.26
N ASN A 41 -13.58 12.65 -8.95
CA ASN A 41 -12.94 13.84 -8.39
C ASN A 41 -11.71 13.46 -7.54
N GLY A 42 -10.60 13.05 -8.17
CA GLY A 42 -9.32 12.85 -7.49
C GLY A 42 -9.18 11.52 -6.75
N GLY A 43 -9.47 10.41 -7.44
CA GLY A 43 -9.17 9.07 -6.97
C GLY A 43 -7.68 8.83 -6.67
N VAL A 44 -7.40 8.13 -5.57
CA VAL A 44 -6.04 7.72 -5.20
C VAL A 44 -5.71 6.38 -5.85
N SER A 45 -4.55 6.32 -6.52
CA SER A 45 -3.92 5.05 -6.91
C SER A 45 -2.73 4.74 -6.01
N MET A 46 -2.62 3.48 -5.59
CA MET A 46 -1.48 2.97 -4.82
C MET A 46 -0.98 1.69 -5.47
N TRP A 47 0.33 1.63 -5.70
CA TRP A 47 1.02 0.40 -6.10
C TRP A 47 1.97 0.01 -4.97
N CYS A 48 1.84 -1.21 -4.47
CA CYS A 48 2.75 -1.77 -3.49
C CYS A 48 3.21 -3.13 -4.02
N GLU A 49 4.51 -3.25 -4.25
CA GLU A 49 5.17 -4.45 -4.74
C GLU A 49 5.91 -5.14 -3.58
N LEU A 50 5.81 -6.47 -3.52
CA LEU A 50 6.53 -7.31 -2.57
C LEU A 50 7.14 -8.50 -3.31
N GLU A 51 8.46 -8.62 -3.27
CA GLU A 51 9.20 -9.76 -3.83
C GLU A 51 8.95 -11.01 -2.98
N GLN A 52 8.53 -12.12 -3.59
CA GLN A 52 8.07 -13.27 -2.81
C GLN A 52 9.19 -13.93 -1.98
N GLU A 53 10.44 -13.86 -2.46
CA GLU A 53 11.64 -14.41 -1.80
C GLU A 53 11.89 -13.81 -0.41
N ASN A 54 11.56 -12.53 -0.21
CA ASN A 54 11.80 -11.81 1.05
C ASN A 54 10.71 -12.10 2.12
N PHE A 55 9.55 -12.63 1.71
CA PHE A 55 8.38 -12.81 2.59
C PHE A 55 7.94 -14.26 2.80
N PHE A 56 8.15 -15.16 1.83
CA PHE A 56 7.59 -16.51 1.85
C PHE A 56 8.66 -17.60 1.80
N SER A 57 8.69 -18.47 2.82
CA SER A 57 9.57 -19.66 2.83
C SER A 57 9.11 -20.75 1.86
N GLU A 58 7.81 -20.79 1.56
CA GLU A 58 7.19 -21.68 0.58
C GLU A 58 6.13 -20.88 -0.18
N PHE A 59 6.30 -20.76 -1.49
CA PHE A 59 5.36 -20.10 -2.39
C PHE A 59 5.13 -20.98 -3.62
N GLN A 60 3.86 -21.27 -3.91
CA GLN A 60 3.44 -22.02 -5.08
C GLN A 60 2.19 -21.37 -5.65
N MET A 61 2.27 -20.96 -6.91
CA MET A 61 1.11 -20.47 -7.66
C MET A 61 1.14 -21.04 -9.08
N GLU A 62 -0.03 -21.41 -9.58
CA GLU A 62 -0.23 -21.82 -10.97
C GLU A 62 -1.39 -21.01 -11.54
N GLY A 63 -1.09 -20.20 -12.55
CA GLY A 63 -2.06 -19.38 -13.26
C GLY A 63 -2.85 -20.22 -14.26
N VAL A 64 -3.91 -19.62 -14.81
CA VAL A 64 -4.83 -20.32 -15.75
C VAL A 64 -4.20 -20.52 -17.16
N SER A 65 -2.92 -20.18 -17.36
CA SER A 65 -2.20 -20.34 -18.63
C SER A 65 -0.70 -20.13 -18.43
N ALA A 66 0.12 -20.98 -19.05
CA ALA A 66 1.59 -20.87 -19.02
C ALA A 66 2.13 -19.55 -19.59
N GLU A 67 1.45 -18.95 -20.58
CA GLU A 67 1.83 -17.65 -21.16
C GLU A 67 1.47 -16.45 -20.27
N ASN A 68 0.56 -16.63 -19.32
CA ASN A 68 0.00 -15.58 -18.48
C ASN A 68 -0.14 -16.12 -17.04
N ASN A 69 1.01 -16.47 -16.45
CA ASN A 69 1.11 -17.08 -15.13
C ASN A 69 0.92 -16.05 -14.00
N ALA A 70 -0.22 -15.37 -13.99
CA ALA A 70 -0.60 -14.40 -12.96
C ALA A 70 -2.06 -14.60 -12.56
N ILE A 71 -2.40 -14.24 -11.31
CA ILE A 71 -3.76 -14.33 -10.76
C ILE A 71 -4.12 -12.98 -10.17
N TYR A 72 -5.20 -12.37 -10.67
CA TYR A 72 -5.74 -11.11 -10.14
C TYR A 72 -7.01 -11.39 -9.34
N LEU A 73 -7.01 -10.96 -8.08
CA LEU A 73 -8.07 -11.19 -7.09
C LEU A 73 -8.53 -9.85 -6.51
N GLU A 74 -9.80 -9.51 -6.68
CA GLU A 74 -10.45 -8.39 -5.99
C GLU A 74 -10.93 -8.85 -4.61
N LEU A 75 -10.60 -8.11 -3.55
CA LEU A 75 -10.99 -8.46 -2.18
C LEU A 75 -11.27 -7.22 -1.31
N THR A 76 -12.05 -7.39 -0.24
CA THR A 76 -12.35 -6.29 0.69
C THR A 76 -11.17 -6.05 1.63
N SER A 77 -10.60 -4.84 1.59
CA SER A 77 -9.42 -4.45 2.38
C SER A 77 -9.59 -4.67 3.88
N GLU A 78 -10.81 -4.42 4.41
CA GLU A 78 -11.12 -4.61 5.83
C GLU A 78 -11.03 -6.09 6.25
N ASN A 79 -11.47 -7.02 5.39
CA ASN A 79 -11.40 -8.45 5.69
C ASN A 79 -9.95 -8.93 5.75
N LEU A 80 -9.09 -8.43 4.85
CA LEU A 80 -7.65 -8.70 4.87
C LEU A 80 -6.99 -8.11 6.13
N SER A 81 -7.28 -6.85 6.47
CA SER A 81 -6.77 -6.21 7.70
C SER A 81 -7.21 -6.97 8.96
N ARG A 82 -8.46 -7.43 9.02
CA ARG A 82 -8.99 -8.19 10.16
C ARG A 82 -8.34 -9.57 10.28
N ALA A 83 -8.13 -10.27 9.17
CA ALA A 83 -7.43 -11.55 9.15
C ALA A 83 -5.97 -11.39 9.59
N LEU A 84 -5.25 -10.44 8.99
CA LEU A 84 -3.83 -10.21 9.28
C LEU A 84 -3.57 -9.64 10.68
N LYS A 85 -4.50 -8.88 11.28
CA LYS A 85 -4.37 -8.47 12.71
C LYS A 85 -4.17 -9.65 13.65
N THR A 86 -4.79 -10.80 13.38
CA THR A 86 -4.55 -12.01 14.19
C THR A 86 -3.19 -12.65 13.93
N ALA A 87 -2.51 -12.32 12.82
CA ALA A 87 -1.17 -12.81 12.51
C ALA A 87 -0.04 -12.09 13.29
N GLN A 88 -0.30 -10.96 13.96
CA GLN A 88 0.74 -10.21 14.70
C GLN A 88 1.43 -10.97 15.83
N ASN A 89 0.83 -12.06 16.32
CA ASN A 89 1.39 -12.94 17.36
C ASN A 89 1.43 -14.41 16.88
N ALA A 90 1.60 -14.60 15.58
CA ALA A 90 1.66 -15.92 14.97
C ALA A 90 3.05 -16.56 15.13
N ARG A 91 3.07 -17.88 14.95
CA ARG A 91 4.26 -18.68 14.65
C ARG A 91 4.43 -18.86 13.14
N ALA A 92 3.32 -18.96 12.42
CA ALA A 92 3.29 -19.16 10.98
C ALA A 92 1.99 -18.65 10.35
N LEU A 93 2.12 -18.10 9.15
CA LEU A 93 1.03 -17.66 8.28
C LEU A 93 0.99 -18.57 7.04
N LYS A 94 -0.19 -19.08 6.68
CA LYS A 94 -0.41 -19.84 5.43
C LYS A 94 -1.59 -19.25 4.68
N ILE A 95 -1.34 -18.80 3.46
CA ILE A 95 -2.36 -18.23 2.58
C ILE A 95 -2.63 -19.25 1.46
N LYS A 96 -3.91 -19.60 1.25
CA LYS A 96 -4.34 -20.52 0.19
C LYS A 96 -5.58 -19.98 -0.51
N LEU A 97 -5.58 -20.00 -1.84
CA LEU A 97 -6.80 -19.80 -2.61
C LEU A 97 -7.63 -21.10 -2.52
N THR A 98 -8.84 -21.03 -1.99
CA THR A 98 -9.77 -22.15 -1.91
C THR A 98 -11.08 -21.82 -2.61
N ASN A 99 -11.78 -22.83 -3.12
CA ASN A 99 -13.10 -22.66 -3.70
C ASN A 99 -14.05 -23.63 -2.98
N LYS A 100 -14.75 -23.12 -1.96
CA LYS A 100 -15.69 -23.89 -1.13
C LYS A 100 -17.10 -23.76 -1.71
N HIS A 101 -17.85 -22.76 -1.25
CA HIS A 101 -19.13 -22.33 -1.85
C HIS A 101 -18.97 -21.11 -2.76
N PHE A 102 -17.88 -20.36 -2.54
CA PHE A 102 -17.42 -19.24 -3.35
C PHE A 102 -15.88 -19.23 -3.31
N PRO A 103 -15.21 -18.56 -4.27
CA PRO A 103 -13.76 -18.35 -4.21
C PRO A 103 -13.37 -17.53 -2.98
N CYS A 104 -12.47 -18.09 -2.17
CA CYS A 104 -11.96 -17.51 -0.93
C CYS A 104 -10.43 -17.48 -0.91
N LEU A 105 -9.86 -16.41 -0.39
CA LEU A 105 -8.49 -16.41 0.10
C LEU A 105 -8.53 -16.87 1.56
N THR A 106 -8.24 -18.15 1.79
CA THR A 106 -8.17 -18.74 3.12
C THR A 106 -6.83 -18.42 3.76
N VAL A 107 -6.85 -17.68 4.86
CA VAL A 107 -5.68 -17.30 5.65
C VAL A 107 -5.70 -18.10 6.95
N SER A 108 -4.83 -19.12 7.04
CA SER A 108 -4.64 -19.94 8.24
C SER A 108 -3.42 -19.46 9.01
N ILE A 109 -3.62 -19.18 10.30
CA ILE A 109 -2.66 -18.55 11.20
C ILE A 109 -2.46 -19.47 12.39
N GLU A 110 -1.24 -19.97 12.57
CA GLU A 110 -0.87 -20.72 13.76
C GLU A 110 -0.40 -19.76 14.84
N LEU A 111 -1.14 -19.63 15.95
CA LEU A 111 -0.81 -18.76 17.07
C LEU A 111 0.11 -19.46 18.07
N LEU A 112 1.01 -18.67 18.67
CA LEU A 112 1.77 -19.10 19.83
C LEU A 112 0.82 -19.29 21.02
N SER A 113 0.82 -20.49 21.61
CA SER A 113 0.05 -20.81 22.80
C SER A 113 0.98 -21.13 23.97
N VAL A 114 0.56 -20.76 25.17
CA VAL A 114 1.28 -21.07 26.43
C VAL A 114 1.01 -22.52 26.88
N SER A 115 -0.02 -23.16 26.31
CA SER A 115 -0.30 -24.60 26.46
C SER A 115 0.37 -25.41 25.34
N SER A 116 0.58 -26.71 25.58
CA SER A 116 1.17 -27.68 24.63
C SER A 116 0.37 -27.95 23.34
N SER A 117 -0.71 -27.21 23.10
CA SER A 117 -1.54 -27.29 21.90
C SER A 117 -1.45 -25.98 21.09
N SER A 118 -1.02 -26.08 19.84
CA SER A 118 -1.03 -24.94 18.91
C SER A 118 -2.48 -24.57 18.56
N ARG A 119 -2.78 -23.26 18.54
CA ARG A 119 -4.10 -22.77 18.16
C ARG A 119 -4.05 -22.28 16.72
N VAL A 120 -4.87 -22.85 15.84
CA VAL A 120 -4.95 -22.42 14.44
C VAL A 120 -6.23 -21.62 14.24
N VAL A 121 -6.09 -20.35 13.86
CA VAL A 121 -7.20 -19.48 13.43
C VAL A 121 -7.25 -19.50 11.91
N THR A 122 -8.42 -19.68 11.31
CA THR A 122 -8.58 -19.65 9.86
C THR A 122 -9.63 -18.63 9.47
N HIS A 123 -9.26 -17.71 8.57
CA HIS A 123 -10.14 -16.69 8.01
C HIS A 123 -10.37 -16.99 6.53
N ASP A 124 -11.61 -17.25 6.14
CA ASP A 124 -12.00 -17.34 4.73
C ASP A 124 -12.41 -15.95 4.22
N ILE A 125 -11.53 -15.27 3.48
CA ILE A 125 -11.81 -13.96 2.89
C ILE A 125 -12.49 -14.17 1.54
N PRO A 126 -13.72 -13.68 1.29
CA PRO A 126 -14.32 -13.73 -0.04
C PRO A 126 -13.46 -12.95 -1.05
N VAL A 127 -13.15 -13.57 -2.19
CA VAL A 127 -12.40 -12.92 -3.28
C VAL A 127 -13.11 -13.10 -4.62
N LYS A 128 -12.95 -12.13 -5.52
CA LYS A 128 -13.51 -12.17 -6.87
C LYS A 128 -12.37 -12.23 -7.88
N VAL A 129 -12.29 -13.33 -8.62
CA VAL A 129 -11.27 -13.49 -9.67
C VAL A 129 -11.54 -12.49 -10.79
N ILE A 130 -10.55 -11.64 -11.09
CA ILE A 130 -10.69 -10.58 -12.09
C ILE A 130 -10.45 -11.19 -13.49
N PRO A 131 -11.39 -11.08 -14.44
CA PRO A 131 -11.21 -11.60 -15.79
C PRO A 131 -10.06 -10.90 -16.55
N ARG A 132 -9.33 -11.67 -17.38
CA ARG A 132 -8.16 -11.18 -18.17
C ARG A 132 -8.41 -9.90 -18.98
N LYS A 133 -9.67 -9.65 -19.37
CA LYS A 133 -10.08 -8.44 -20.09
C LYS A 133 -9.79 -7.14 -19.31
N LEU A 134 -9.84 -7.18 -17.98
CA LEU A 134 -9.63 -6.04 -17.10
C LEU A 134 -8.19 -5.93 -16.58
N TRP A 135 -7.31 -6.89 -16.88
CA TRP A 135 -5.91 -6.86 -16.41
C TRP A 135 -5.12 -5.68 -17.02
N LYS A 136 -5.55 -5.16 -18.17
CA LYS A 136 -4.97 -3.96 -18.80
C LYS A 136 -5.16 -2.70 -17.96
N ASP A 137 -6.26 -2.61 -17.21
CA ASP A 137 -6.59 -1.49 -16.33
C ASP A 137 -5.90 -1.58 -14.96
N LEU A 138 -5.26 -2.73 -14.67
CA LEU A 138 -4.63 -3.09 -13.40
C LEU A 138 -3.12 -3.32 -13.57
N GLN A 139 -2.54 -2.66 -14.58
CA GLN A 139 -1.09 -2.60 -14.74
C GLN A 139 -0.48 -1.57 -13.80
N GLU A 140 0.83 -1.69 -13.64
CA GLU A 140 1.65 -0.73 -12.91
C GLU A 140 1.49 0.66 -13.54
N PRO A 141 1.12 1.69 -12.75
CA PRO A 141 0.97 3.04 -13.30
C PRO A 141 2.34 3.55 -13.74
N THR A 142 2.50 3.85 -15.04
CA THR A 142 3.72 4.49 -15.55
C THR A 142 3.95 5.84 -14.86
N VAL A 143 5.04 5.94 -14.11
CA VAL A 143 5.49 7.15 -13.40
C VAL A 143 5.97 8.21 -14.43
N PRO A 144 5.41 9.44 -14.49
CA PRO A 144 5.67 10.39 -15.61
C PRO A 144 6.56 11.63 -15.29
N ASP A 145 7.58 12.02 -16.11
CA ASP A 145 7.93 13.44 -16.53
C ASP A 145 8.72 14.56 -15.71
N ALA A 146 9.44 14.35 -14.59
CA ALA A 146 10.19 15.28 -13.64
C ALA A 146 9.93 16.83 -13.43
N ASP A 147 9.71 17.32 -12.17
CA ASP A 147 9.89 18.75 -11.72
C ASP A 147 10.77 18.87 -10.43
N VAL A 148 10.35 18.30 -9.28
CA VAL A 148 11.10 18.33 -7.99
C VAL A 148 10.96 16.99 -7.27
N SER A 149 12.06 16.48 -6.70
CA SER A 149 12.07 15.32 -5.81
C SER A 149 12.79 15.66 -4.51
N ILE A 150 12.23 15.28 -3.35
CA ILE A 150 12.75 15.62 -2.02
C ILE A 150 12.49 14.44 -1.08
N TYR A 151 13.40 14.18 -0.13
CA TYR A 151 13.12 13.19 0.90
C TYR A 151 12.06 13.71 1.88
N LEU A 152 11.28 12.81 2.47
CA LEU A 152 10.21 13.20 3.38
C LEU A 152 10.71 13.42 4.82
N PRO A 153 10.17 14.40 5.56
CA PRO A 153 10.40 14.54 6.99
C PRO A 153 9.83 13.34 7.74
N VAL A 154 10.15 13.24 9.05
CA VAL A 154 9.59 12.23 9.95
C VAL A 154 8.06 12.17 9.83
N LEU A 155 7.54 11.10 9.22
CA LEU A 155 6.12 10.96 8.86
C LEU A 155 5.17 11.11 10.05
N LYS A 156 5.60 10.74 11.26
CA LYS A 156 4.83 10.93 12.50
C LYS A 156 4.59 12.42 12.79
N THR A 157 5.61 13.26 12.59
CA THR A 157 5.57 14.71 12.79
C THR A 157 4.71 15.35 11.71
N MET A 158 4.97 15.00 10.44
CA MET A 158 4.17 15.46 9.29
C MET A 158 2.68 15.12 9.47
N LYS A 159 2.35 13.89 9.86
CA LYS A 159 0.97 13.46 10.17
C LYS A 159 0.32 14.33 11.25
N SER A 160 1.02 14.60 12.36
CA SER A 160 0.45 15.41 13.44
C SER A 160 0.20 16.87 13.03
N ILE A 161 1.05 17.41 12.16
CA ILE A 161 0.86 18.74 11.56
C ILE A 161 -0.34 18.74 10.62
N VAL A 162 -0.42 17.78 9.68
CA VAL A 162 -1.55 17.63 8.74
C VAL A 162 -2.87 17.40 9.47
N GLU A 163 -2.90 16.62 10.56
CA GLU A 163 -4.10 16.41 11.39
C GLU A 163 -4.59 17.71 12.06
N LYS A 164 -3.68 18.60 12.50
CA LYS A 164 -4.04 19.92 13.03
C LYS A 164 -4.52 20.87 11.94
N MET A 165 -3.78 20.90 10.83
CA MET A 165 -4.06 21.68 9.62
C MET A 165 -5.43 21.36 9.01
N LYS A 166 -5.81 20.08 8.94
CA LYS A 166 -7.11 19.63 8.43
C LYS A 166 -8.31 20.21 9.21
N ASN A 167 -8.14 20.55 10.49
CA ASN A 167 -9.22 21.19 11.28
C ASN A 167 -9.44 22.66 10.88
N ILE A 168 -8.52 23.25 10.11
CA ILE A 168 -8.53 24.66 9.68
C ILE A 168 -9.01 24.77 8.22
N SER A 169 -8.51 23.90 7.33
CA SER A 169 -8.95 23.84 5.94
C SER A 169 -8.90 22.42 5.38
N ASN A 170 -9.77 22.16 4.40
CA ASN A 170 -9.72 20.94 3.58
C ASN A 170 -8.73 21.06 2.41
N HIS A 171 -8.16 22.25 2.17
CA HIS A 171 -7.15 22.49 1.15
C HIS A 171 -5.77 22.64 1.77
N LEU A 172 -4.83 21.79 1.34
CA LEU A 172 -3.44 21.79 1.75
C LEU A 172 -2.56 22.00 0.51
N ILE A 173 -1.75 23.04 0.53
CA ILE A 173 -0.73 23.32 -0.48
C ILE A 173 0.57 22.67 0.00
N ILE A 174 1.21 21.89 -0.86
CA ILE A 174 2.51 21.25 -0.61
C ILE A 174 3.50 21.86 -1.59
N GLU A 175 4.56 22.47 -1.08
CA GLU A 175 5.67 23.01 -1.87
C GLU A 175 6.95 22.26 -1.52
N ALA A 176 7.81 22.03 -2.49
CA ALA A 176 9.13 21.44 -2.29
C ALA A 176 10.15 22.15 -3.16
N ASN A 177 11.41 22.21 -2.72
CA ASN A 177 12.51 22.77 -3.51
C ASN A 177 13.67 21.76 -3.71
N LEU A 178 14.62 22.12 -4.58
CA LEU A 178 15.83 21.34 -4.87
C LEU A 178 16.96 21.55 -3.83
N ASN A 179 16.67 22.21 -2.70
CA ASN A 179 17.63 22.52 -1.62
C ASN A 179 17.31 21.78 -0.31
N GLY A 180 16.32 20.88 -0.30
CA GLY A 180 15.92 20.10 0.87
C GLY A 180 14.89 20.77 1.79
N ASP A 181 14.18 21.81 1.32
CA ASP A 181 13.03 22.38 2.03
C ASP A 181 11.69 21.88 1.47
N LEU A 182 10.77 21.52 2.37
CA LEU A 182 9.38 21.16 2.08
C LEU A 182 8.45 22.04 2.93
N ASN A 183 7.52 22.75 2.28
CA ASN A 183 6.51 23.56 2.96
C ASN A 183 5.15 22.88 2.90
N LEU A 184 4.43 22.90 4.03
CA LEU A 184 3.00 22.63 4.10
C LEU A 184 2.28 23.94 4.41
N LYS A 185 1.51 24.47 3.45
CA LYS A 185 0.77 25.73 3.60
C LYS A 185 -0.74 25.46 3.57
N ILE A 186 -1.46 26.06 4.50
CA ILE A 186 -2.90 26.22 4.46
C ILE A 186 -3.21 27.71 4.40
N GLU A 187 -4.08 28.08 3.47
CA GLU A 187 -4.55 29.45 3.26
C GLU A 187 -6.08 29.46 3.33
N THR A 188 -6.60 30.35 4.16
CA THR A 188 -8.04 30.59 4.35
C THR A 188 -8.25 32.09 4.54
N GLU A 189 -9.48 32.56 4.42
CA GLU A 189 -9.82 33.99 4.59
C GLU A 189 -9.45 34.56 5.97
N LEU A 190 -9.33 33.71 7.00
CA LEU A 190 -9.08 34.11 8.39
C LEU A 190 -7.66 33.81 8.89
N VAL A 191 -7.00 32.79 8.34
CA VAL A 191 -5.67 32.36 8.79
C VAL A 191 -4.86 31.71 7.67
N CYS A 192 -3.57 32.06 7.62
CA CYS A 192 -2.56 31.35 6.86
C CYS A 192 -1.65 30.59 7.83
N VAL A 193 -1.50 29.28 7.66
CA VAL A 193 -0.62 28.42 8.46
C VAL A 193 0.39 27.76 7.54
N THR A 194 1.65 28.15 7.65
CA THR A 194 2.76 27.50 6.93
C THR A 194 3.65 26.76 7.91
N THR A 195 4.00 25.51 7.58
CA THR A 195 5.01 24.73 8.30
C THR A 195 6.15 24.41 7.35
N HIS A 196 7.37 24.76 7.77
CA HIS A 196 8.59 24.56 6.99
C HIS A 196 9.38 23.39 7.57
N PHE A 197 9.66 22.40 6.72
CA PHE A 197 10.67 21.39 6.96
C PHE A 197 11.91 21.76 6.14
N LYS A 198 13.09 21.55 6.70
CA LYS A 198 14.39 21.88 6.09
C LYS A 198 15.34 20.71 6.24
N ASP A 199 16.49 20.79 5.57
CA ASP A 199 17.59 19.82 5.67
C ASP A 199 17.18 18.38 5.33
N LEU A 200 16.17 18.21 4.48
CA LEU A 200 15.67 16.90 4.05
C LEU A 200 16.57 16.25 3.01
N GLY A 201 17.24 17.06 2.19
CA GLY A 201 18.01 16.61 1.03
C GLY A 201 17.13 16.17 -0.15
N ASN A 202 17.76 16.04 -1.31
CA ASN A 202 17.10 15.70 -2.57
C ASN A 202 17.78 14.47 -3.20
N PRO A 203 17.03 13.44 -3.61
CA PRO A 203 17.59 12.39 -4.46
C PRO A 203 18.01 12.99 -5.83
N PRO A 204 19.05 12.45 -6.49
CA PRO A 204 19.41 12.87 -7.83
C PRO A 204 18.27 12.62 -8.83
N LEU A 205 18.09 13.56 -9.75
CA LEU A 205 16.96 13.67 -10.69
C LEU A 205 16.80 12.51 -11.71
N ASP A 206 17.71 11.53 -11.72
CA ASP A 206 17.59 10.33 -12.55
C ASP A 206 16.55 9.31 -12.05
N ILE A 207 16.07 9.44 -10.79
CA ILE A 207 15.27 8.38 -10.14
C ILE A 207 13.76 8.58 -10.30
N VAL A 208 13.22 9.81 -10.18
CA VAL A 208 11.76 10.03 -10.09
C VAL A 208 11.32 11.29 -10.81
N LYS A 209 10.01 11.32 -11.04
CA LYS A 209 9.34 12.14 -12.00
C LYS A 209 7.98 12.69 -11.50
N ASN A 210 7.49 13.66 -12.28
CA ASN A 210 6.25 14.45 -12.22
C ASN A 210 4.92 13.67 -12.28
N LYS A 211 3.81 14.33 -12.67
CA LYS A 211 3.46 15.65 -12.10
C LYS A 211 2.64 15.31 -10.87
N ILE A 212 3.28 14.59 -9.95
CA ILE A 212 2.67 13.84 -8.87
C ILE A 212 3.64 13.98 -7.69
N VAL A 213 3.10 14.29 -6.51
CA VAL A 213 3.90 14.14 -5.28
C VAL A 213 4.03 12.64 -5.02
N HIS A 214 5.14 12.08 -5.46
CA HIS A 214 5.45 10.66 -5.31
C HIS A 214 5.95 10.40 -3.89
N PHE A 215 5.17 9.67 -3.09
CA PHE A 215 5.68 9.18 -1.81
C PHE A 215 6.24 7.78 -2.05
N ASP A 216 7.56 7.70 -2.26
CA ASP A 216 8.31 6.46 -2.17
C ASP A 216 8.55 6.11 -0.69
N LEU A 217 7.69 5.27 -0.14
CA LEU A 217 7.94 4.62 1.15
C LEU A 217 8.83 3.40 0.90
N LEU A 218 10.14 3.67 0.79
CA LEU A 218 11.19 2.67 0.74
C LEU A 218 11.54 2.23 2.17
N HIS A 219 11.35 0.94 2.47
CA HIS A 219 11.84 0.33 3.70
C HIS A 219 12.50 -1.02 3.41
N GLU A 220 13.83 -1.00 3.29
CA GLU A 220 14.78 -2.12 3.13
C GLU A 220 14.52 -3.08 1.95
N ASP A 221 13.34 -3.71 1.86
CA ASP A 221 12.96 -4.69 0.81
C ASP A 221 11.65 -4.35 0.08
N VAL A 222 11.04 -3.17 0.32
CA VAL A 222 9.73 -2.80 -0.27
C VAL A 222 9.67 -1.35 -0.73
N SER A 223 9.19 -1.16 -1.96
CA SER A 223 8.72 0.11 -2.51
C SER A 223 7.19 0.21 -2.40
N LEU A 224 6.72 1.16 -1.59
CA LEU A 224 5.31 1.57 -1.61
C LEU A 224 5.21 2.92 -2.31
N GLN A 225 4.58 2.94 -3.49
CA GLN A 225 4.43 4.12 -4.33
C GLN A 225 3.01 4.69 -4.18
N TYR A 226 2.94 5.92 -3.67
CA TYR A 226 1.69 6.66 -3.53
C TYR A 226 1.61 7.79 -4.55
N PHE A 227 0.52 7.81 -5.32
CA PHE A 227 0.27 8.81 -6.35
C PHE A 227 -0.88 9.72 -5.91
N ILE A 228 -0.57 10.98 -5.58
CA ILE A 228 -1.58 12.03 -5.40
C ILE A 228 -1.64 12.87 -6.68
N PRO A 229 -2.75 12.84 -7.45
CA PRO A 229 -2.94 13.80 -8.53
C PRO A 229 -2.99 15.20 -7.93
N ALA A 230 -2.01 16.04 -8.25
CA ALA A 230 -2.04 17.45 -7.90
C ALA A 230 -3.14 18.13 -8.72
N LEU A 231 -4.24 18.50 -8.07
CA LEU A 231 -5.27 19.35 -8.68
C LEU A 231 -4.67 20.75 -8.88
N SER A 232 -4.61 21.16 -10.15
CA SER A 232 -4.30 22.53 -10.59
C SER A 232 -5.50 23.46 -10.43
#